data_AF-A0A139AMX8-F1
#
_entry.id   AF-A0A139AMX8-F1
#
_cell.length_a   1.000
_cell.length_b   1.000
_cell.length_c   1.000
_cell.angle_alpha   90.00
_cell.angle_beta   90.00
_cell.angle_gamma   90.00
#
_symmetry.space_group_name_H-M   'P 1'
#
loop_
_entity.id
_entity.type
_entity.pdbx_description
1 polymer ?
#
loop_
_entity_poly.entity_id
_entity_poly.type
_entity_poly.pdbx_seq_one_letter_code
_entity_poly.pdbx_strand_id
1 'polypeptide(L)'
;MPSSFSLLVIRHAESVANIRGHIAGSSDSPLTNHGAAQALLLARHISSSYPPLDLIVTSDLVRARETARAIADRQNASCELLEERRAREKDFGPREGKSLWEGAATAHQDPSGVHEGEGSQEETFDQVRARSRAVLKMLLDRGFGGDEERDRDNDGPRHIALVSHGIFISRLLREIASASLSSAFLLSSLLPASSRPNGLSTSNTGVWRFNITLAGGCAPNPESPAGVAYKVEVLERNSTTHLKGLKRQGVGSEKVDTSQKKLDLFFQKKDPSSTVVGRNFAQDEEGKAFKRQRTSS
;
A
#
# COMPACT_ATOMS: atom_id res chain seq x y z
N MET A 1 12.14 18.45 -18.24
CA MET A 1 12.18 17.08 -17.68
C MET A 1 12.84 17.18 -16.32
N PRO A 2 12.13 16.84 -15.23
CA PRO A 2 12.73 16.88 -13.89
C PRO A 2 13.95 15.95 -13.84
N SER A 3 15.06 16.44 -13.28
CA SER A 3 16.29 15.66 -13.13
C SER A 3 16.20 14.65 -11.98
N SER A 4 15.18 14.74 -11.14
CA SER A 4 14.93 13.83 -10.02
C SER A 4 13.45 13.72 -9.66
N PHE A 5 13.09 12.65 -8.96
CA PHE A 5 11.77 12.46 -8.35
C PHE A 5 11.89 11.68 -7.04
N SER A 6 10.90 11.85 -6.16
CA SER A 6 10.75 11.06 -4.93
C SER A 6 9.87 9.85 -5.16
N LEU A 7 10.29 8.70 -4.64
CA LEU A 7 9.52 7.46 -4.67
C LEU A 7 9.27 6.95 -3.25
N LEU A 8 7.99 6.74 -2.91
CA LEU A 8 7.57 5.96 -1.75
C LEU A 8 7.24 4.53 -2.21
N VAL A 9 7.74 3.52 -1.50
CA VAL A 9 7.31 2.12 -1.68
C VAL A 9 6.75 1.61 -0.36
N ILE A 10 5.49 1.18 -0.39
CA ILE A 10 4.67 0.97 0.80
C ILE A 10 4.05 -0.42 0.71
N ARG A 11 4.19 -1.22 1.78
CA ARG A 11 3.41 -2.46 1.91
C ARG A 11 2.00 -2.13 2.38
N HIS A 12 0.99 -2.82 1.84
CA HIS A 12 -0.39 -2.73 2.31
C HIS A 12 -0.54 -2.92 3.84
N ALA A 13 -1.61 -2.37 4.41
CA ALA A 13 -1.95 -2.54 5.81
C ALA A 13 -2.36 -3.98 6.15
N GLU A 14 -2.42 -4.32 7.44
CA GLU A 14 -2.76 -5.68 7.91
C GLU A 14 -4.08 -6.20 7.32
N SER A 15 -4.04 -7.40 6.73
CA SER A 15 -5.21 -8.10 6.21
C SER A 15 -5.62 -9.30 7.06
N VAL A 16 -6.82 -9.83 6.82
CA VAL A 16 -7.32 -11.04 7.51
C VAL A 16 -6.38 -12.23 7.30
N ALA A 17 -5.83 -12.40 6.09
CA ALA A 17 -4.89 -13.48 5.80
C ALA A 17 -3.58 -13.34 6.59
N ASN A 18 -3.10 -12.12 6.84
CA ASN A 18 -1.92 -11.89 7.67
C ASN A 18 -2.14 -12.41 9.10
N ILE A 19 -3.30 -12.11 9.71
CA ILE A 19 -3.62 -12.55 11.07
C ILE A 19 -3.87 -14.05 11.17
N ARG A 20 -4.49 -14.64 10.16
CA ARG A 20 -4.70 -16.10 10.11
C ARG A 20 -3.41 -16.87 9.86
N GLY A 21 -2.33 -16.21 9.45
CA GLY A 21 -1.10 -16.87 9.04
C GLY A 21 -1.28 -17.71 7.78
N HIS A 22 -2.20 -17.31 6.90
CA HIS A 22 -2.46 -18.01 5.63
C HIS A 22 -1.66 -17.36 4.50
N ILE A 23 -1.27 -18.18 3.53
CA ILE A 23 -0.66 -17.71 2.28
C ILE A 23 -1.72 -16.95 1.48
N ALA A 24 -1.45 -15.68 1.19
CA ALA A 24 -2.30 -14.84 0.35
C ALA A 24 -1.42 -14.04 -0.62
N GLY A 25 -1.25 -14.60 -1.82
CA GLY A 25 -0.54 -13.98 -2.93
C GLY A 25 -1.52 -13.23 -3.81
N SER A 26 -2.00 -13.89 -4.86
CA SER A 26 -2.94 -13.29 -5.83
C SER A 26 -4.40 -13.31 -5.36
N SER A 27 -4.70 -14.05 -4.28
CA SER A 27 -6.03 -14.05 -3.66
C SER A 27 -6.32 -12.76 -2.91
N ASP A 28 -7.57 -12.30 -2.96
CA ASP A 28 -8.00 -11.15 -2.19
C ASP A 28 -8.17 -11.47 -0.70
N SER A 29 -7.83 -10.49 0.13
CA SER A 29 -8.05 -10.53 1.56
C SER A 29 -8.28 -9.10 2.05
N PRO A 30 -9.42 -8.80 2.69
CA PRO A 30 -9.72 -7.45 3.14
C PRO A 30 -8.81 -7.05 4.30
N LEU A 31 -8.71 -5.74 4.55
CA LEU A 31 -8.03 -5.21 5.73
C LEU A 31 -8.76 -5.66 7.02
N THR A 32 -8.01 -5.85 8.10
CA THR A 32 -8.62 -5.97 9.44
C THR A 32 -9.03 -4.59 9.95
N ASN A 33 -9.82 -4.50 11.02
CA ASN A 33 -10.08 -3.22 11.70
C ASN A 33 -8.77 -2.55 12.16
N HIS A 34 -7.79 -3.36 12.59
CA HIS A 34 -6.47 -2.86 12.93
C HIS A 34 -5.71 -2.38 11.69
N GLY A 35 -5.79 -3.10 10.57
CA GLY A 35 -5.24 -2.69 9.27
C GLY A 35 -5.84 -1.38 8.75
N ALA A 36 -7.15 -1.19 8.88
CA ALA A 36 -7.79 0.08 8.55
C ALA A 36 -7.24 1.24 9.40
N ALA A 37 -7.04 1.02 10.70
CA ALA A 37 -6.40 2.01 11.58
C ALA A 37 -4.94 2.30 11.17
N GLN A 38 -4.18 1.28 10.78
CA GLN A 38 -2.82 1.46 10.24
C GLN A 38 -2.84 2.32 8.97
N ALA A 39 -3.75 2.04 8.03
CA ALA A 39 -3.87 2.78 6.77
C ALA A 39 -4.22 4.27 7.00
N LEU A 40 -5.12 4.56 7.93
CA LEU A 40 -5.48 5.94 8.29
C LEU A 40 -4.33 6.70 8.96
N LEU A 41 -3.56 6.04 9.84
CA LEU A 41 -2.36 6.65 10.44
C LEU A 41 -1.27 6.90 9.41
N LEU A 42 -1.07 5.96 8.48
CA LEU A 42 -0.14 6.12 7.36
C LEU A 42 -0.55 7.32 6.49
N ALA A 43 -1.83 7.41 6.12
CA ALA A 43 -2.35 8.52 5.32
C ALA A 43 -2.13 9.89 5.98
N ARG A 44 -2.38 9.98 7.30
CA ARG A 44 -2.11 11.20 8.08
C ARG A 44 -0.63 11.55 8.08
N HIS A 45 0.23 10.56 8.34
CA HIS A 45 1.68 10.75 8.37
C HIS A 45 2.21 11.23 7.03
N ILE A 46 1.82 10.58 5.92
CA ILE A 46 2.23 11.00 4.57
C ILE A 46 1.81 12.43 4.30
N SER A 47 0.55 12.79 4.57
CA SER A 47 0.02 14.13 4.33
C SER A 47 0.69 15.22 5.19
N SER A 48 1.16 14.89 6.40
CA SER A 48 1.79 15.87 7.30
C SER A 48 3.31 15.96 7.18
N SER A 49 3.97 14.91 6.70
CA SER A 49 5.42 14.77 6.79
C SER A 49 6.13 14.74 5.44
N TYR A 50 5.39 14.55 4.34
CA TYR A 50 5.95 14.51 2.99
C TYR A 50 5.30 15.55 2.08
N PRO A 51 5.97 15.94 0.98
CA PRO A 51 5.32 16.72 -0.07
C PRO A 51 4.07 16.02 -0.62
N PRO A 52 3.09 16.78 -1.16
CA PRO A 52 1.91 16.21 -1.81
C PRO A 52 2.30 15.23 -2.92
N LEU A 53 1.57 14.13 -3.01
CA LEU A 53 1.82 13.10 -4.03
C LEU A 53 1.16 13.49 -5.35
N ASP A 54 1.90 13.44 -6.45
CA ASP A 54 1.34 13.61 -7.81
C ASP A 54 0.62 12.33 -8.26
N LEU A 55 1.19 11.15 -7.92
CA LEU A 55 0.71 9.84 -8.38
C LEU A 55 0.85 8.78 -7.28
N ILE A 56 -0.21 8.00 -7.08
CA ILE A 56 -0.21 6.76 -6.31
C ILE A 56 -0.49 5.60 -7.26
N VAL A 57 0.49 4.73 -7.43
CA VAL A 57 0.34 3.44 -8.09
C VAL A 57 0.00 2.39 -7.03
N THR A 58 -0.95 1.50 -7.30
CA THR A 58 -1.31 0.44 -6.35
C THR A 58 -1.60 -0.89 -7.03
N SER A 59 -1.32 -2.00 -6.35
CA SER A 59 -1.92 -3.28 -6.75
C SER A 59 -3.45 -3.19 -6.66
N ASP A 60 -4.11 -3.81 -7.62
CA ASP A 60 -5.57 -3.95 -7.70
C ASP A 60 -6.19 -4.90 -6.65
N LEU A 61 -5.38 -5.57 -5.83
CA LEU A 61 -5.87 -6.38 -4.71
C LEU A 61 -6.41 -5.47 -3.59
N VAL A 62 -7.55 -5.83 -3.03
CA VAL A 62 -8.35 -5.02 -2.09
C VAL A 62 -7.49 -4.42 -0.98
N ARG A 63 -6.66 -5.22 -0.31
CA ARG A 63 -5.77 -4.75 0.78
C ARG A 63 -4.83 -3.62 0.37
N ALA A 64 -4.27 -3.68 -0.85
CA ALA A 64 -3.37 -2.64 -1.35
C ALA A 64 -4.16 -1.42 -1.80
N ARG A 65 -5.25 -1.65 -2.56
CA ARG A 65 -6.15 -0.59 -3.03
C ARG A 65 -6.76 0.23 -1.88
N GLU A 66 -7.28 -0.41 -0.85
CA GLU A 66 -7.85 0.27 0.32
C GLU A 66 -6.79 1.09 1.08
N THR A 67 -5.56 0.55 1.20
CA THR A 67 -4.45 1.29 1.80
C THR A 67 -4.10 2.52 0.95
N ALA A 68 -4.01 2.37 -0.37
CA ALA A 68 -3.72 3.47 -1.30
C ALA A 68 -4.83 4.52 -1.32
N ARG A 69 -6.09 4.08 -1.25
CA ARG A 69 -7.26 4.95 -1.20
C ARG A 69 -7.26 5.83 0.04
N ALA A 70 -6.94 5.27 1.21
CA ALA A 70 -6.79 6.04 2.43
C ALA A 70 -5.74 7.17 2.29
N ILE A 71 -4.61 6.89 1.62
CA ILE A 71 -3.56 7.87 1.37
C ILE A 71 -4.06 8.96 0.42
N ALA A 72 -4.69 8.56 -0.69
CA ALA A 72 -5.22 9.47 -1.72
C ALA A 72 -6.29 10.42 -1.15
N ASP A 73 -7.26 9.89 -0.39
CA ASP A 73 -8.35 10.67 0.21
C ASP A 73 -7.85 11.70 1.24
N ARG A 74 -6.60 11.56 1.72
CA ARG A 74 -5.97 12.49 2.65
C ARG A 74 -5.08 13.53 1.97
N GLN A 75 -4.80 13.40 0.68
CA GLN A 75 -4.06 14.44 -0.06
C GLN A 75 -4.92 15.70 -0.19
N ASN A 76 -4.31 16.86 0.02
CA ASN A 76 -4.97 18.17 -0.14
C ASN A 76 -4.93 18.68 -1.59
N ALA A 77 -4.23 17.96 -2.49
CA ALA A 77 -4.08 18.28 -3.91
C ALA A 77 -4.63 17.14 -4.78
N SER A 78 -4.87 17.41 -6.05
CA SER A 78 -5.21 16.37 -7.03
C SER A 78 -4.07 15.36 -7.12
N CYS A 79 -4.35 14.11 -6.74
CA CYS A 79 -3.41 12.99 -6.80
C CYS A 79 -4.02 11.90 -7.69
N GLU A 80 -3.32 11.52 -8.75
CA GLU A 80 -3.74 10.41 -9.62
C GLU A 80 -3.63 9.09 -8.83
N LEU A 81 -4.68 8.26 -8.86
CA LEU A 81 -4.65 6.91 -8.30
C LEU A 81 -4.75 5.90 -9.45
N LEU A 82 -3.69 5.13 -9.67
CA LEU A 82 -3.55 4.19 -10.77
C LEU A 82 -3.42 2.76 -10.25
N GLU A 83 -4.33 1.88 -10.67
CA GLU A 83 -4.23 0.44 -10.40
C GLU A 83 -3.29 -0.24 -11.40
N GLU A 84 -2.37 -1.05 -10.89
CA GLU A 84 -1.36 -1.76 -11.66
C GLU A 84 -1.33 -3.24 -11.26
N ARG A 85 -1.92 -4.09 -12.10
CA ARG A 85 -2.00 -5.55 -11.89
C ARG A 85 -0.63 -6.21 -11.79
N ARG A 86 0.40 -5.67 -12.46
CA ARG A 86 1.77 -6.19 -12.36
C ARG A 86 2.39 -5.96 -10.98
N ALA A 87 1.81 -5.10 -10.14
CA ALA A 87 2.24 -4.85 -8.77
C ALA A 87 1.60 -5.80 -7.73
N ARG A 88 0.85 -6.83 -8.16
CA ARG A 88 0.33 -7.89 -7.29
C ARG A 88 1.44 -8.69 -6.61
N GLU A 89 1.10 -9.30 -5.47
CA GLU A 89 1.96 -10.26 -4.79
C GLU A 89 2.23 -11.48 -5.69
N LYS A 90 3.30 -12.24 -5.38
CA LYS A 90 3.58 -13.53 -6.01
C LYS A 90 2.34 -14.43 -6.00
N ASP A 91 1.98 -15.01 -7.14
CA ASP A 91 0.93 -16.04 -7.18
C ASP A 91 1.44 -17.36 -6.59
N PHE A 92 0.74 -17.86 -5.57
CA PHE A 92 1.03 -19.14 -4.92
C PHE A 92 0.16 -20.29 -5.41
N GLY A 93 -0.70 -20.06 -6.42
CA GLY A 93 -1.52 -21.08 -7.04
C GLY A 93 -2.25 -21.96 -6.01
N PRO A 94 -2.09 -23.30 -6.05
CA PRO A 94 -2.74 -24.23 -5.12
C PRO A 94 -2.33 -24.10 -3.64
N ARG A 95 -1.36 -23.26 -3.28
CA ARG A 95 -1.00 -22.98 -1.89
C ARG A 95 -1.72 -21.78 -1.29
N GLU A 96 -2.41 -20.98 -2.10
CA GLU A 96 -3.27 -19.89 -1.62
C GLU A 96 -4.27 -20.41 -0.57
N GLY A 97 -4.48 -19.64 0.49
CA GLY A 97 -5.40 -19.96 1.58
C GLY A 97 -4.92 -21.03 2.56
N LYS A 98 -3.85 -21.80 2.24
CA LYS A 98 -3.24 -22.75 3.17
C LYS A 98 -2.46 -22.02 4.26
N SER A 99 -2.28 -22.70 5.38
CA SER A 99 -1.46 -22.14 6.44
C SER A 99 0.01 -22.03 6.01
N LEU A 100 0.65 -20.93 6.38
CA LEU A 100 2.08 -20.72 6.20
C LEU A 100 2.91 -21.81 6.91
N TRP A 101 2.44 -22.32 8.05
CA TRP A 101 3.13 -23.39 8.79
C TRP A 101 2.99 -24.76 8.13
N GLU A 102 1.86 -25.04 7.48
CA GLU A 102 1.66 -26.26 6.69
C GLU A 102 2.50 -26.24 5.41
N GLY A 103 2.52 -25.09 4.72
CA GLY A 103 3.28 -24.92 3.48
C GLY A 103 4.80 -25.06 3.67
N ALA A 104 5.32 -24.67 4.84
CA ALA A 104 6.71 -24.88 5.20
C ALA A 104 7.04 -26.36 5.43
N ALA A 105 6.13 -27.12 6.06
CA ALA A 105 6.32 -28.54 6.30
C ALA A 105 6.33 -29.37 5.00
N THR A 106 5.48 -29.01 4.02
CA THR A 106 5.48 -29.67 2.71
C THR A 106 6.74 -29.36 1.88
N ALA A 107 7.30 -28.15 2.01
CA ALA A 107 8.53 -27.78 1.31
C ALA A 107 9.78 -28.53 1.81
N HIS A 108 9.76 -29.07 3.03
CA HIS A 108 10.84 -29.87 3.60
C HIS A 108 10.81 -31.36 3.17
N GLN A 109 9.73 -31.83 2.54
CA GLN A 109 9.56 -33.23 2.15
C GLN A 109 9.97 -33.53 0.69
N ASP A 110 10.23 -32.51 -0.12
CA ASP A 110 10.78 -32.66 -1.46
C ASP A 110 12.16 -31.98 -1.57
N PRO A 111 13.27 -32.74 -1.46
CA PRO A 111 14.62 -32.19 -1.54
C PRO A 111 15.05 -31.83 -2.98
N SER A 112 14.21 -32.10 -4.00
CA SER A 112 14.49 -31.76 -5.39
C SER A 112 14.12 -30.32 -5.75
N GLY A 113 13.33 -29.62 -4.93
CA GLY A 113 12.93 -28.23 -5.19
C GLY A 113 11.96 -28.07 -6.38
N VAL A 114 11.31 -29.16 -6.84
CA VAL A 114 10.57 -29.22 -8.12
C VAL A 114 9.14 -28.64 -8.02
N HIS A 115 8.81 -27.90 -6.96
CA HIS A 115 7.56 -27.13 -6.92
C HIS A 115 7.68 -25.74 -7.58
N GLU A 116 8.89 -25.25 -7.84
CA GLU A 116 9.16 -24.05 -8.62
C GLU A 116 9.72 -24.44 -9.99
N GLY A 117 8.85 -24.61 -10.99
CA GLY A 117 9.25 -25.03 -12.34
C GLY A 117 8.09 -25.03 -13.33
N GLU A 118 8.43 -25.00 -14.63
CA GLU A 118 7.45 -25.09 -15.72
C GLU A 118 6.53 -26.29 -15.53
N GLY A 119 5.24 -26.02 -15.25
CA GLY A 119 4.22 -27.02 -14.96
C GLY A 119 3.52 -26.86 -13.60
N SER A 120 4.09 -26.11 -12.66
CA SER A 120 3.34 -25.70 -11.46
C SER A 120 2.38 -24.55 -11.81
N GLN A 121 1.21 -24.52 -11.16
CA GLN A 121 0.28 -23.39 -11.26
C GLN A 121 0.75 -22.18 -10.44
N GLU A 122 1.93 -22.24 -9.83
CA GLU A 122 2.49 -21.15 -9.06
C GLU A 122 3.39 -20.27 -9.91
N GLU A 123 3.43 -19.00 -9.59
CA GLU A 123 4.34 -18.09 -10.25
C GLU A 123 5.79 -18.32 -9.80
N THR A 124 6.75 -18.28 -10.72
CA THR A 124 8.18 -18.37 -10.41
C THR A 124 8.75 -17.02 -9.98
N PHE A 125 9.89 -17.02 -9.26
CA PHE A 125 10.55 -15.76 -8.90
C PHE A 125 11.06 -14.95 -10.10
N ASP A 126 11.31 -15.60 -11.23
CA ASP A 126 11.69 -14.91 -12.47
C ASP A 126 10.50 -14.23 -13.14
N GLN A 127 9.29 -14.82 -13.04
CA GLN A 127 8.06 -14.15 -13.45
C GLN A 127 7.76 -12.93 -12.57
N VAL A 128 7.92 -13.07 -11.24
CA VAL A 128 7.82 -11.92 -10.31
C VAL A 128 8.87 -10.85 -10.67
N ARG A 129 10.11 -11.26 -10.98
CA ARG A 129 11.18 -10.36 -11.42
C ARG A 129 10.80 -9.61 -12.69
N ALA A 130 10.29 -10.31 -13.70
CA ALA A 130 9.92 -9.70 -14.98
C ALA A 130 8.85 -8.61 -14.77
N ARG A 131 7.84 -8.89 -13.95
CA ARG A 131 6.80 -7.90 -13.62
C ARG A 131 7.33 -6.75 -12.75
N SER A 132 8.22 -7.01 -11.78
CA SER A 132 8.83 -5.94 -10.98
C SER A 132 9.68 -4.99 -11.83
N ARG A 133 10.39 -5.52 -12.86
CA ARG A 133 11.12 -4.70 -13.84
C ARG A 133 10.19 -3.84 -14.69
N ALA A 134 9.05 -4.38 -15.11
CA ALA A 134 8.05 -3.62 -15.86
C ALA A 134 7.44 -2.49 -15.02
N VAL A 135 7.15 -2.75 -13.73
CA VAL A 135 6.67 -1.71 -12.80
C VAL A 135 7.77 -0.68 -12.53
N LEU A 136 9.02 -1.08 -12.34
CA LEU A 136 10.14 -0.15 -12.20
C LEU A 136 10.27 0.77 -13.43
N LYS A 137 10.19 0.20 -14.64
CA LYS A 137 10.21 1.00 -15.88
C LYS A 137 9.11 2.07 -15.86
N MET A 138 7.87 1.68 -15.56
CA MET A 138 6.75 2.62 -15.48
C MET A 138 6.98 3.72 -14.45
N LEU A 139 7.51 3.39 -13.26
CA LEU A 139 7.81 4.37 -12.22
C LEU A 139 8.89 5.35 -12.66
N LEU A 140 9.93 4.88 -13.36
CA LEU A 140 10.98 5.74 -13.92
C LEU A 140 10.45 6.63 -15.04
N ASP A 141 9.64 6.08 -15.95
CA ASP A 141 9.03 6.83 -17.05
C ASP A 141 8.09 7.92 -16.50
N ARG A 142 7.25 7.61 -15.51
CA ARG A 142 6.36 8.58 -14.85
C ARG A 142 7.12 9.58 -13.97
N GLY A 143 8.20 9.16 -13.32
CA GLY A 143 8.99 9.99 -12.43
C GLY A 143 9.82 11.04 -13.17
N PHE A 144 10.47 10.64 -14.26
CA PHE A 144 11.28 11.54 -15.09
C PHE A 144 10.50 12.20 -16.23
N GLY A 145 9.35 11.64 -16.61
CA GLY A 145 8.48 12.20 -17.64
C GLY A 145 7.91 13.57 -17.25
N GLY A 146 7.87 14.49 -18.20
CA GLY A 146 7.08 15.71 -18.10
C GLY A 146 5.68 15.45 -18.65
N ASP A 147 4.63 15.82 -17.92
CA ASP A 147 3.31 15.94 -18.53
C ASP A 147 3.33 17.26 -19.30
N GLU A 148 2.90 17.26 -20.56
CA GLU A 148 2.75 18.50 -21.35
C GLU A 148 1.75 19.47 -20.68
N GLU A 149 0.87 18.93 -19.83
CA GLU A 149 -0.17 19.63 -19.08
C GLU A 149 0.25 20.03 -17.66
N ARG A 150 1.47 19.70 -17.20
CA ARG A 150 1.90 20.15 -15.86
C ARG A 150 2.04 21.66 -15.90
N ASP A 151 1.29 22.32 -15.02
CA ASP A 151 1.29 23.78 -14.90
C ASP A 151 2.74 24.26 -14.75
N ARG A 152 3.16 25.19 -15.62
CA ARG A 152 4.58 25.59 -15.77
C ARG A 152 5.17 26.20 -14.50
N ASP A 153 4.30 26.53 -13.53
CA ASP A 153 4.65 27.09 -12.23
C ASP A 153 5.04 26.03 -11.18
N ASN A 154 4.83 24.73 -11.44
CA ASN A 154 5.25 23.65 -10.54
C ASN A 154 6.50 22.91 -11.06
N ASP A 155 7.65 23.58 -10.99
CA ASP A 155 8.97 23.08 -11.44
C ASP A 155 9.64 22.13 -10.43
N GLY A 156 8.92 21.76 -9.36
CA GLY A 156 9.41 20.84 -8.32
C GLY A 156 9.51 19.37 -8.79
N PRO A 157 10.32 18.53 -8.13
CA PRO A 157 10.40 17.10 -8.42
C PRO A 157 9.02 16.44 -8.27
N ARG A 158 8.76 15.38 -9.04
CA ARG A 158 7.55 14.57 -8.82
C ARG A 158 7.66 13.76 -7.53
N HIS A 159 6.53 13.49 -6.90
CA HIS A 159 6.40 12.65 -5.72
C HIS A 159 5.41 11.52 -6.01
N ILE A 160 5.94 10.30 -6.17
CA ILE A 160 5.19 9.11 -6.54
C ILE A 160 5.17 8.14 -5.37
N ALA A 161 4.06 7.45 -5.14
CA ALA A 161 3.96 6.33 -4.22
C ALA A 161 3.56 5.04 -4.95
N LEU A 162 4.12 3.90 -4.51
CA LEU A 162 3.69 2.56 -4.88
C LEU A 162 3.18 1.84 -3.62
N VAL A 163 1.93 1.36 -3.64
CA VAL A 163 1.36 0.50 -2.58
C VAL A 163 1.22 -0.93 -3.09
N SER A 164 1.95 -1.87 -2.48
CA SER A 164 2.07 -3.26 -2.95
C SER A 164 2.28 -4.24 -1.78
N HIS A 165 2.99 -5.35 -1.99
CA HIS A 165 3.02 -6.54 -1.15
C HIS A 165 4.45 -6.96 -0.82
N GLY A 166 4.62 -7.88 0.13
CA GLY A 166 5.92 -8.10 0.76
C GLY A 166 6.96 -8.71 -0.17
N ILE A 167 6.63 -9.80 -0.86
CA ILE A 167 7.58 -10.47 -1.77
C ILE A 167 7.80 -9.61 -3.02
N PHE A 168 6.73 -9.05 -3.58
CA PHE A 168 6.86 -8.12 -4.71
C PHE A 168 7.77 -6.92 -4.40
N ILE A 169 7.55 -6.23 -3.27
CA ILE A 169 8.39 -5.09 -2.85
C ILE A 169 9.83 -5.53 -2.65
N SER A 170 10.06 -6.68 -2.01
CA SER A 170 11.41 -7.22 -1.82
C SER A 170 12.13 -7.41 -3.17
N ARG A 171 11.42 -7.87 -4.20
CA ARG A 171 11.99 -8.04 -5.54
C ARG A 171 12.19 -6.69 -6.25
N LEU A 172 11.23 -5.78 -6.17
CA LEU A 172 11.34 -4.44 -6.73
C LEU A 172 12.53 -3.67 -6.14
N LEU A 173 12.75 -3.73 -4.83
CA LEU A 173 13.89 -3.07 -4.17
C LEU A 173 15.24 -3.60 -4.68
N ARG A 174 15.33 -4.90 -4.98
CA ARG A 174 16.51 -5.48 -5.64
C ARG A 174 16.69 -4.93 -7.05
N GLU A 175 15.62 -4.83 -7.83
CA GLU A 175 15.71 -4.25 -9.18
C GLU A 175 16.11 -2.78 -9.16
N ILE A 176 15.55 -1.97 -8.24
CA ILE A 176 15.93 -0.56 -8.05
C ILE A 176 17.44 -0.44 -7.77
N ALA A 177 17.95 -1.29 -6.86
CA ALA A 177 19.36 -1.30 -6.48
C ALA A 177 20.25 -1.75 -7.65
N SER A 178 19.92 -2.88 -8.29
CA SER A 178 20.72 -3.46 -9.37
C SER A 178 20.81 -2.56 -10.61
N ALA A 179 19.75 -1.83 -10.93
CA ALA A 179 19.71 -0.92 -12.08
C ALA A 179 20.32 0.47 -11.82
N SER A 180 20.60 0.82 -10.56
CA SER A 180 21.25 2.08 -10.18
C SER A 180 22.75 2.08 -10.51
N LEU A 181 23.34 3.25 -10.78
CA LEU A 181 24.79 3.41 -10.94
C LEU A 181 25.58 3.15 -9.63
N SER A 182 24.92 3.16 -8.48
CA SER A 182 25.54 2.87 -7.16
C SER A 182 25.12 1.49 -6.62
N SER A 183 24.96 0.51 -7.52
CA SER A 183 24.32 -0.78 -7.23
C SER A 183 24.93 -1.56 -6.07
N ALA A 184 26.26 -1.70 -6.02
CA ALA A 184 26.94 -2.47 -4.96
C ALA A 184 26.67 -1.92 -3.55
N PHE A 185 26.75 -0.60 -3.38
CA PHE A 185 26.45 0.07 -2.11
C PHE A 185 24.96 -0.05 -1.75
N LEU A 186 24.08 0.15 -2.72
CA LEU A 186 22.64 0.09 -2.50
C LEU A 186 22.14 -1.31 -2.17
N LEU A 187 22.69 -2.33 -2.84
CA LEU A 187 22.38 -3.73 -2.53
C LEU A 187 22.76 -4.04 -1.09
N SER A 188 23.97 -3.66 -0.64
CA SER A 188 24.39 -3.82 0.76
C SER A 188 23.48 -3.03 1.73
N SER A 189 23.03 -1.85 1.33
CA SER A 189 22.19 -0.98 2.14
C SER A 189 20.72 -1.43 2.26
N LEU A 190 20.22 -2.13 1.24
CA LEU A 190 18.83 -2.61 1.18
C LEU A 190 18.71 -4.08 1.59
N LEU A 191 19.79 -4.84 1.50
CA LEU A 191 19.84 -6.28 1.75
C LEU A 191 20.94 -6.57 2.78
N PRO A 192 20.61 -6.81 4.06
CA PRO A 192 21.59 -7.32 5.00
C PRO A 192 22.25 -8.60 4.46
N ALA A 193 23.54 -8.82 4.75
CA ALA A 193 24.32 -9.96 4.24
C ALA A 193 23.71 -11.34 4.56
N SER A 194 22.86 -11.44 5.60
CA SER A 194 22.15 -12.64 6.03
C SER A 194 20.76 -12.82 5.39
N SER A 195 20.34 -11.91 4.50
CA SER A 195 19.02 -11.98 3.88
C SER A 195 18.94 -13.19 2.97
N ARG A 196 17.96 -14.07 3.20
CA ARG A 196 17.59 -15.09 2.21
C ARG A 196 17.34 -14.40 0.84
N PRO A 197 17.53 -15.10 -0.29
CA PRO A 197 17.27 -14.55 -1.63
C PRO A 197 15.92 -13.82 -1.75
N ASN A 198 14.93 -14.25 -0.95
CA ASN A 198 13.56 -13.71 -0.90
C ASN A 198 13.20 -13.03 0.45
N GLY A 199 14.19 -12.73 1.30
CA GLY A 199 14.02 -12.54 2.74
C GLY A 199 14.01 -11.10 3.29
N LEU A 200 13.67 -10.09 2.49
CA LEU A 200 13.51 -8.74 3.03
C LEU A 200 12.14 -8.63 3.72
N SER A 201 12.12 -8.71 5.05
CA SER A 201 10.88 -8.55 5.81
C SER A 201 10.39 -7.10 5.70
N THR A 202 9.21 -6.92 5.13
CA THR A 202 8.53 -5.63 5.03
C THR A 202 7.37 -5.61 6.02
N SER A 203 7.25 -4.55 6.81
CA SER A 203 6.17 -4.42 7.80
C SER A 203 4.88 -3.99 7.10
N ASN A 204 3.70 -4.40 7.58
CA ASN A 204 2.45 -3.81 7.09
C ASN A 204 2.50 -2.29 7.27
N THR A 205 2.12 -1.53 6.24
CA THR A 205 2.31 -0.06 6.14
C THR A 205 3.76 0.44 6.26
N GLY A 206 4.76 -0.44 6.16
CA GLY A 206 6.16 -0.05 6.17
C GLY A 206 6.50 0.82 4.96
N VAL A 207 7.12 1.97 5.20
CA VAL A 207 7.45 2.97 4.18
C VAL A 207 8.94 2.92 3.84
N TRP A 208 9.25 2.76 2.56
CA TRP A 208 10.56 3.03 1.99
C TRP A 208 10.49 4.34 1.24
N ARG A 209 11.50 5.20 1.41
CA ARG A 209 11.56 6.51 0.74
C ARG A 209 12.88 6.65 0.00
N PHE A 210 12.78 7.03 -1.26
CA PHE A 210 13.91 7.22 -2.16
C PHE A 210 13.85 8.59 -2.81
N ASN A 211 15.02 9.15 -3.09
CA ASN A 211 15.20 10.16 -4.11
C ASN A 211 15.94 9.50 -5.30
N ILE A 212 15.40 9.62 -6.50
CA ILE A 212 15.94 9.01 -7.71
C ILE A 212 16.31 10.13 -8.69
N THR A 213 17.57 10.17 -9.10
CA THR A 213 18.14 11.28 -9.89
C THR A 213 18.75 10.74 -11.18
N LEU A 214 18.45 11.38 -12.32
CA LEU A 214 19.09 11.10 -13.60
C LEU A 214 20.59 11.34 -13.51
N ALA A 215 21.36 10.42 -14.07
CA ALA A 215 22.81 10.56 -14.22
C ALA A 215 23.14 10.93 -15.68
N GLY A 216 22.93 12.20 -16.00
CA GLY A 216 23.18 12.73 -17.35
C GLY A 216 24.61 12.46 -17.83
N GLY A 217 24.75 12.12 -19.11
CA GLY A 217 26.05 11.83 -19.73
C GLY A 217 26.66 10.47 -19.38
N CYS A 218 26.05 9.68 -18.50
CA CYS A 218 26.47 8.31 -18.23
C CYS A 218 25.70 7.31 -19.11
N ALA A 219 26.38 6.26 -19.57
CA ALA A 219 25.70 5.13 -20.19
C ALA A 219 24.75 4.46 -19.17
N PRO A 220 23.53 4.07 -19.58
CA PRO A 220 22.62 3.30 -18.73
C PRO A 220 23.27 2.00 -18.26
N ASN A 221 23.00 1.61 -17.02
CA ASN A 221 23.29 0.26 -16.56
C ASN A 221 22.47 -0.74 -17.42
N PRO A 222 23.04 -1.82 -17.97
CA PRO A 222 22.30 -2.82 -18.73
C PRO A 222 21.10 -3.43 -17.98
N GLU A 223 21.15 -3.45 -16.66
CA GLU A 223 20.04 -3.90 -15.82
C GLU A 223 18.89 -2.88 -15.74
N SER A 224 19.08 -1.62 -16.17
CA SER A 224 18.05 -0.58 -16.14
C SER A 224 16.93 -0.86 -17.16
N PRO A 225 15.68 -1.07 -16.71
CA PRO A 225 14.59 -1.44 -17.61
C PRO A 225 14.05 -0.26 -18.44
N ALA A 226 14.42 0.98 -18.12
CA ALA A 226 13.99 2.19 -18.81
C ALA A 226 15.06 2.75 -19.78
N GLY A 227 16.22 2.11 -19.91
CA GLY A 227 17.29 2.60 -20.78
C GLY A 227 17.86 3.96 -20.35
N VAL A 228 17.68 4.34 -19.07
CA VAL A 228 18.24 5.56 -18.48
C VAL A 228 19.21 5.21 -17.36
N ALA A 229 20.26 6.02 -17.23
CA ALA A 229 21.17 5.98 -16.10
C ALA A 229 20.62 6.81 -14.95
N TYR A 230 20.56 6.25 -13.73
CA TYR A 230 20.10 6.96 -12.56
C TYR A 230 20.89 6.57 -11.29
N LYS A 231 20.85 7.46 -10.30
CA LYS A 231 21.33 7.24 -8.93
C LYS A 231 20.14 7.17 -7.99
N VAL A 232 20.29 6.44 -6.89
CA VAL A 232 19.27 6.31 -5.85
C VAL A 232 19.88 6.71 -4.52
N GLU A 233 19.20 7.58 -3.81
CA GLU A 233 19.44 7.91 -2.42
C GLU A 233 18.32 7.29 -1.57
N VAL A 234 18.68 6.52 -0.54
CA VAL A 234 17.72 5.88 0.37
C VAL A 234 17.53 6.77 1.59
N LEU A 235 16.34 7.36 1.71
CA LEU A 235 15.99 8.32 2.76
C LEU A 235 15.33 7.64 3.96
N GLU A 236 14.48 6.63 3.73
CA GLU A 236 13.83 5.84 4.79
C GLU A 236 13.79 4.36 4.41
N ARG A 237 13.91 3.48 5.40
CA ARG A 237 13.91 2.02 5.23
C ARG A 237 12.82 1.38 6.08
N ASN A 238 11.81 0.78 5.44
CA ASN A 238 10.72 0.05 6.08
C ASN A 238 10.16 0.74 7.35
N SER A 239 10.03 2.06 7.30
CA SER A 239 9.68 2.91 8.43
C SER A 239 8.24 2.65 8.86
N THR A 240 8.02 2.54 10.17
CA THR A 240 6.69 2.35 10.79
C THR A 240 6.44 3.38 11.89
N THR A 241 7.12 4.52 11.84
CA THR A 241 7.04 5.57 12.87
C THR A 241 5.63 6.11 13.07
N HIS A 242 4.79 6.12 12.02
CA HIS A 242 3.38 6.48 12.07
C HIS A 242 2.53 5.54 12.93
N LEU A 243 3.01 4.33 13.21
CA LEU A 243 2.33 3.37 14.08
C LEU A 243 2.67 3.55 15.56
N LYS A 244 3.54 4.51 15.91
CA LYS A 244 3.92 4.74 17.30
C LYS A 244 2.69 5.05 18.14
N GLY A 245 2.45 4.22 19.16
CA GLY A 245 1.30 4.34 20.07
C GLY A 245 0.01 3.68 19.58
N LEU A 246 -0.02 3.10 18.38
CA LEU A 246 -1.15 2.29 17.92
C LEU A 246 -1.19 0.99 18.74
N LYS A 247 -2.23 0.84 19.57
CA LYS A 247 -2.51 -0.41 20.28
C LYS A 247 -3.46 -1.26 19.44
N ARG A 248 -3.25 -2.58 19.43
CA ARG A 248 -4.21 -3.52 18.85
C ARG A 248 -5.48 -3.51 19.69
N GLN A 249 -6.61 -3.13 19.10
CA GLN A 249 -7.92 -3.24 19.75
C GLN A 249 -8.48 -4.64 19.48
N GLY A 250 -8.31 -5.55 20.45
CA GLY A 250 -8.89 -6.90 20.45
C GLY A 250 -8.32 -7.89 19.42
N VAL A 251 -8.01 -9.10 19.87
CA VAL A 251 -7.77 -10.26 19.00
C VAL A 251 -9.04 -11.10 19.06
N GLY A 252 -10.04 -10.74 18.26
CA GLY A 252 -11.28 -11.51 18.19
C GLY A 252 -11.11 -12.69 17.25
N SER A 253 -10.63 -13.83 17.77
CA SER A 253 -10.90 -15.15 17.18
C SER A 253 -12.39 -15.48 17.35
N GLU A 254 -13.26 -14.78 16.64
CA GLU A 254 -14.66 -15.17 16.53
C GLU A 254 -15.03 -15.30 15.05
N LYS A 255 -15.69 -16.42 14.75
CA LYS A 255 -16.14 -16.81 13.41
C LYS A 255 -16.86 -15.64 12.75
N VAL A 256 -16.33 -15.19 11.61
CA VAL A 256 -17.01 -14.33 10.62
C VAL A 256 -17.96 -13.32 11.28
N ASP A 257 -17.40 -12.31 11.95
CA ASP A 257 -18.21 -11.24 12.50
C ASP A 257 -18.79 -10.39 11.36
N THR A 258 -20.12 -10.38 11.28
CA THR A 258 -20.98 -9.51 10.46
C THR A 258 -20.72 -8.00 10.63
N SER A 259 -19.81 -7.58 11.50
CA SER A 259 -19.38 -6.19 11.70
C SER A 259 -18.51 -5.60 10.59
N GLN A 260 -18.20 -6.35 9.52
CA GLN A 260 -17.55 -5.83 8.31
C GLN A 260 -18.32 -4.71 7.57
N LYS A 261 -19.54 -4.37 8.00
CA LYS A 261 -20.27 -3.15 7.55
C LYS A 261 -19.65 -1.83 8.04
N LYS A 262 -18.66 -1.86 8.92
CA LYS A 262 -18.04 -0.62 9.45
C LYS A 262 -16.99 -0.01 8.52
N LEU A 263 -16.35 -0.77 7.63
CA LEU A 263 -15.34 -0.23 6.71
C LEU A 263 -15.93 0.86 5.78
N ASP A 264 -17.11 0.62 5.20
CA ASP A 264 -17.79 1.59 4.34
C ASP A 264 -18.15 2.90 5.06
N LEU A 265 -18.52 2.80 6.34
CA LEU A 265 -18.83 3.97 7.18
C LEU A 265 -17.56 4.73 7.60
N PHE A 266 -16.40 4.08 7.65
CA PHE A 266 -15.11 4.74 7.95
C PHE A 266 -14.54 5.52 6.76
N PHE A 267 -14.88 5.15 5.51
CA PHE A 267 -14.40 5.80 4.29
C PHE A 267 -15.40 6.78 3.65
N GLN A 268 -16.56 7.03 4.27
CA GLN A 268 -17.50 8.03 3.74
C GLN A 268 -16.94 9.46 3.87
N LYS A 269 -16.75 10.09 2.71
CA LYS A 269 -16.39 11.50 2.52
C LYS A 269 -17.42 12.38 3.24
N LYS A 270 -16.97 13.27 4.14
CA LYS A 270 -17.83 14.37 4.60
C LYS A 270 -18.06 15.32 3.42
N ASP A 271 -19.31 15.36 2.95
CA ASP A 271 -19.77 16.35 1.98
C ASP A 271 -19.63 17.77 2.61
N PRO A 272 -18.91 18.72 1.98
CA PRO A 272 -18.74 20.05 2.53
C PRO A 272 -20.01 20.94 2.43
N SER A 273 -21.15 20.41 2.01
CA SER A 273 -22.35 21.22 1.72
C SER A 273 -23.49 21.16 2.76
N SER A 274 -23.35 20.47 3.90
CA SER A 274 -24.43 20.46 4.91
C SER A 274 -24.32 21.62 5.91
N THR A 275 -24.94 22.74 5.56
CA THR A 275 -25.21 23.85 6.49
C THR A 275 -26.10 23.35 7.64
N VAL A 276 -25.57 23.40 8.86
CA VAL A 276 -26.35 23.24 10.09
C VAL A 276 -27.30 24.43 10.22
N VAL A 277 -28.60 24.20 10.01
CA VAL A 277 -29.64 25.12 10.48
C VAL A 277 -30.16 24.58 11.80
N GLY A 278 -29.77 25.24 12.89
CA GLY A 278 -30.34 25.03 14.19
C GLY A 278 -31.84 25.36 14.21
N ARG A 279 -32.61 24.61 14.99
CA ARG A 279 -33.94 25.04 15.43
C ARG A 279 -34.03 24.88 16.94
N ASN A 280 -34.23 26.03 17.59
CA ASN A 280 -34.76 26.16 18.94
C ASN A 280 -36.10 26.93 18.84
N PHE A 281 -36.94 26.72 19.87
CA PHE A 281 -38.19 27.41 20.22
C PHE A 281 -39.42 27.09 19.33
N ALA A 282 -40.66 27.05 19.80
CA ALA A 282 -41.30 27.01 21.12
C ALA A 282 -42.79 26.67 20.89
N GLN A 283 -43.47 26.23 21.95
CA GLN A 283 -44.88 26.43 22.33
C GLN A 283 -45.93 26.81 21.27
N ASP A 284 -47.07 26.12 21.29
CA ASP A 284 -48.39 26.76 21.33
C ASP A 284 -49.42 25.85 22.02
N GLU A 285 -50.16 26.45 22.95
CA GLU A 285 -51.28 25.91 23.71
C GLU A 285 -52.63 26.11 23.00
N GLU A 286 -53.67 25.48 23.59
CA GLU A 286 -55.12 25.71 23.46
C GLU A 286 -55.85 25.06 22.27
N GLY A 287 -56.93 24.29 22.44
CA GLY A 287 -57.66 23.92 23.65
C GLY A 287 -58.99 23.20 23.35
N LYS A 288 -59.61 22.75 24.45
CA LYS A 288 -61.00 22.25 24.67
C LYS A 288 -61.30 20.79 24.33
N ALA A 289 -62.11 20.02 25.07
CA ALA A 289 -62.57 19.92 26.47
C ALA A 289 -63.74 18.93 26.46
N PHE A 290 -63.79 17.89 27.33
CA PHE A 290 -64.98 17.51 28.13
C PHE A 290 -64.75 16.32 29.10
N LYS A 291 -64.77 16.64 30.41
CA LYS A 291 -65.57 16.02 31.51
C LYS A 291 -65.80 14.50 31.54
N ARG A 292 -65.34 13.83 32.61
CA ARG A 292 -66.16 13.49 33.81
C ARG A 292 -65.35 12.78 34.91
N GLN A 293 -65.50 13.29 36.13
CA GLN A 293 -65.10 12.67 37.40
C GLN A 293 -65.87 11.38 37.68
N ARG A 294 -65.23 10.45 38.39
CA ARG A 294 -65.82 9.79 39.56
C ARG A 294 -64.73 9.32 40.53
N THR A 295 -64.84 9.81 41.76
CA THR A 295 -64.28 9.33 43.03
C THR A 295 -64.65 7.85 43.26
N SER A 296 -64.04 7.01 44.10
CA SER A 296 -63.51 7.17 45.47
C SER A 296 -62.91 5.82 45.91
N SER A 297 -61.94 5.89 46.84
CA SER A 297 -61.52 4.89 47.84
C SER A 297 -60.71 3.68 47.38
#